data_AF-A0A815TCS6-F1
#
_entry.id   AF-A0A815TCS6-F1
#
_cell.length_a   1.000
_cell.length_b   1.000
_cell.length_c   1.000
_cell.angle_alpha   90.00
_cell.angle_beta   90.00
_cell.angle_gamma   90.00
#
_symmetry.space_group_name_H-M   'P 1'
#
loop_
_entity.id
_entity.type
_entity.pdbx_description
1 polymer ?
#
loop_
_entity_poly.entity_id
_entity_poly.type
_entity_poly.pdbx_seq_one_letter_code
_entity_poly.pdbx_strand_id
1 'polypeptide(L)'
;AAKIPEQNTSPRDRRSTLSGLDQNLKYFIADKLQSISNNLNDGKLIPPVTVGLNQGDRFQVLAVANSERIIRLRGRQTDGRVMIMEGEILVNEGPPLHLHHREDEYFHVLAGEIEFQIGDEKIVGTAGTWIFAPRYIKHTYRNVNSTGARLEFVFQPAGIEFYFEEVSKIIVAQEPDWETQAAAVANKYGIELLGTPDWTG
;
A
#
# COMPACT_ATOMS: atom_id res chain seq x y z
N ALA A 1 -33.01 14.04 -54.13
CA ALA A 1 -33.06 14.83 -52.89
C ALA A 1 -34.24 14.36 -52.05
N ALA A 2 -33.97 13.74 -50.90
CA ALA A 2 -34.98 13.36 -49.90
C ALA A 2 -34.46 13.80 -48.52
N LYS A 3 -35.24 14.62 -47.82
CA LYS A 3 -34.89 15.21 -46.52
C LYS A 3 -34.99 14.15 -45.42
N ILE A 4 -33.98 14.11 -44.55
CA ILE A 4 -34.02 13.42 -43.25
C ILE A 4 -34.66 14.39 -42.25
N PRO A 5 -35.63 13.99 -41.42
CA PRO A 5 -36.16 14.87 -40.39
C PRO A 5 -35.20 14.90 -39.18
N GLU A 6 -34.74 16.10 -38.82
CA GLU A 6 -34.04 16.35 -37.56
C GLU A 6 -34.99 16.12 -36.38
N GLN A 7 -34.70 15.11 -35.57
CA GLN A 7 -35.32 14.99 -34.24
C GLN A 7 -34.53 15.87 -33.26
N ASN A 8 -35.06 17.05 -33.02
CA ASN A 8 -34.59 18.02 -32.07
C ASN A 8 -35.05 17.61 -30.65
N THR A 9 -34.25 16.83 -29.92
CA THR A 9 -34.53 16.52 -28.52
C THR A 9 -33.78 17.48 -27.60
N SER A 10 -34.54 18.32 -26.90
CA SER A 10 -34.04 19.35 -25.97
C SER A 10 -33.30 18.74 -24.75
N PRO A 11 -32.36 19.46 -24.11
CA PRO A 11 -31.59 18.97 -22.96
C PRO A 11 -32.40 18.63 -21.70
N ARG A 12 -33.71 18.95 -21.64
CA ARG A 12 -34.55 18.75 -20.45
C ARG A 12 -35.04 17.31 -20.24
N ASP A 13 -34.92 16.41 -21.22
CA ASP A 13 -35.48 15.05 -21.13
C ASP A 13 -34.56 13.98 -20.50
N ARG A 14 -33.37 14.33 -19.99
CA ARG A 14 -32.46 13.34 -19.38
C ARG A 14 -32.76 12.99 -17.91
N ARG A 15 -33.83 13.53 -17.30
CA ARG A 15 -34.18 13.25 -15.89
C ARG A 15 -35.19 12.10 -15.70
N SER A 16 -35.70 11.47 -16.76
CA SER A 16 -36.76 10.46 -16.67
C SER A 16 -36.32 9.00 -16.85
N THR A 17 -35.05 8.71 -17.11
CA THR A 17 -34.64 7.40 -17.67
C THR A 17 -34.51 6.25 -16.65
N LEU A 18 -34.66 6.50 -15.35
CA LEU A 18 -34.51 5.46 -14.31
C LEU A 18 -35.80 5.14 -13.56
N SER A 19 -36.88 5.92 -13.68
CA SER A 19 -38.08 5.75 -12.84
C SER A 19 -38.78 4.41 -13.06
N GLY A 20 -38.79 3.91 -14.30
CA GLY A 20 -39.44 2.65 -14.71
C GLY A 20 -38.61 1.37 -14.57
N LEU A 21 -37.38 1.45 -14.05
CA LEU A 21 -36.53 0.26 -13.86
C LEU A 21 -36.89 -0.47 -12.57
N ASP A 22 -36.85 -1.80 -12.61
CA ASP A 22 -36.89 -2.64 -11.40
C ASP A 22 -35.75 -2.23 -10.45
N GLN A 23 -36.01 -2.36 -9.15
CA GLN A 23 -35.12 -1.94 -8.08
C GLN A 23 -33.74 -2.62 -8.17
N ASN A 24 -33.68 -3.89 -8.57
CA ASN A 24 -32.42 -4.61 -8.78
C ASN A 24 -31.56 -4.00 -9.90
N LEU A 25 -32.22 -3.55 -10.97
CA LEU A 25 -31.54 -2.91 -12.10
C LEU A 25 -31.06 -1.49 -11.74
N LYS A 26 -31.81 -0.76 -10.90
CA LYS A 26 -31.37 0.52 -10.33
C LYS A 26 -30.12 0.34 -9.47
N TYR A 27 -30.09 -0.67 -8.60
CA TYR A 27 -28.91 -0.98 -7.79
C TYR A 27 -27.71 -1.35 -8.66
N PHE A 28 -27.89 -2.22 -9.65
CA PHE A 28 -26.82 -2.60 -10.58
C PHE A 28 -26.23 -1.40 -11.33
N ILE A 29 -27.09 -0.49 -11.81
CA ILE A 29 -26.62 0.72 -12.51
C ILE A 29 -25.91 1.67 -11.54
N ALA A 30 -26.45 1.88 -10.35
CA ALA A 30 -25.83 2.75 -9.34
C ALA A 30 -24.45 2.24 -8.92
N ASP A 31 -24.32 0.94 -8.66
CA ASP A 31 -23.05 0.28 -8.33
C ASP A 31 -22.04 0.40 -9.48
N LYS A 32 -22.48 0.17 -10.72
CA LYS A 32 -21.62 0.31 -11.91
C LYS A 32 -21.16 1.76 -12.13
N LEU A 33 -22.04 2.74 -11.95
CA LEU A 33 -21.69 4.16 -12.04
C LEU A 33 -20.74 4.58 -10.93
N GLN A 34 -20.95 4.08 -9.71
CA GLN A 34 -20.03 4.30 -8.59
C GLN A 34 -18.66 3.68 -8.88
N SER A 35 -18.61 2.46 -9.41
CA SER A 35 -17.37 1.78 -9.78
C SER A 35 -16.61 2.52 -10.89
N ILE A 36 -17.32 3.05 -11.90
CA ILE A 36 -16.71 3.92 -12.91
C ILE A 36 -16.20 5.21 -12.27
N SER A 37 -17.00 5.85 -11.41
CA SER A 37 -16.60 7.08 -10.70
C SER A 37 -15.36 6.86 -9.83
N ASN A 38 -15.25 5.70 -9.18
CA ASN A 38 -14.09 5.35 -8.36
C ASN A 38 -12.81 5.19 -9.19
N ASN A 39 -12.93 4.98 -10.51
CA ASN A 39 -11.81 4.91 -11.46
C ASN A 39 -11.50 6.24 -12.14
N LEU A 40 -12.17 7.32 -11.75
CA LEU A 40 -11.91 8.67 -12.25
C LEU A 40 -11.16 9.48 -11.20
N ASN A 41 -9.98 10.00 -11.57
CA ASN A 41 -9.29 11.07 -10.86
C ASN A 41 -9.42 12.35 -11.70
N ASP A 42 -10.01 13.41 -11.13
CA ASP A 42 -10.37 14.65 -11.82
C ASP A 42 -11.13 14.43 -13.15
N GLY A 43 -12.05 13.46 -13.14
CA GLY A 43 -12.87 13.12 -14.31
C GLY A 43 -12.13 12.35 -15.41
N LYS A 44 -10.89 11.90 -15.17
CA LYS A 44 -10.10 11.09 -16.09
C LYS A 44 -9.89 9.69 -15.54
N LEU A 45 -9.94 8.69 -16.42
CA LEU A 45 -9.59 7.32 -16.06
C LEU A 45 -8.15 7.26 -15.54
N ILE A 46 -7.95 6.52 -14.46
CA ILE A 46 -6.61 6.19 -13.97
C ILE A 46 -5.90 5.35 -15.04
N PRO A 47 -4.75 5.80 -15.56
CA PRO A 47 -4.05 5.08 -16.62
C PRO A 47 -3.43 3.78 -16.08
N PRO A 48 -3.26 2.75 -16.92
CA PRO A 48 -2.47 1.58 -16.53
C PRO A 48 -1.03 1.99 -16.27
N VAL A 49 -0.41 1.36 -15.27
CA VAL A 49 0.98 1.61 -14.88
C VAL A 49 1.77 0.32 -15.01
N THR A 50 2.93 0.40 -15.65
CA THR A 50 3.87 -0.72 -15.80
C THR A 50 5.19 -0.35 -15.15
N VAL A 51 5.71 -1.22 -14.28
CA VAL A 51 7.01 -1.03 -13.64
C VAL A 51 7.80 -2.33 -13.80
N GLY A 52 8.88 -2.26 -14.56
CA GLY A 52 9.79 -3.40 -14.78
C GLY A 52 10.74 -3.62 -13.61
N LEU A 53 11.47 -4.73 -13.65
CA LEU A 53 12.39 -5.18 -12.59
C LEU A 53 13.43 -4.11 -12.16
N ASN A 54 13.88 -3.27 -13.10
CA ASN A 54 14.87 -2.22 -12.85
C ASN A 54 14.26 -0.81 -12.69
N GLN A 55 12.93 -0.71 -12.65
CA GLN A 55 12.18 0.53 -12.50
C GLN A 55 11.56 0.63 -11.10
N GLY A 56 11.28 1.85 -10.66
CA GLY A 56 10.79 2.15 -9.31
C GLY A 56 11.70 3.14 -8.59
N ASP A 57 11.14 3.82 -7.59
CA ASP A 57 11.89 4.80 -6.82
C ASP A 57 12.58 4.10 -5.64
N ARG A 58 13.88 4.37 -5.45
CA ARG A 58 14.73 3.69 -4.47
C ARG A 58 14.90 4.52 -3.20
N PHE A 59 14.75 3.90 -2.04
CA PHE A 59 14.84 4.56 -0.73
C PHE A 59 15.53 3.67 0.31
N GLN A 60 16.16 4.32 1.30
CA GLN A 60 16.67 3.66 2.51
C GLN A 60 15.63 3.77 3.63
N VAL A 61 15.28 2.69 4.32
CA VAL A 61 14.28 2.68 5.40
C VAL A 61 14.91 2.16 6.70
N LEU A 62 14.58 2.78 7.85
CA LEU A 62 15.05 2.33 9.16
C LEU A 62 14.48 0.94 9.47
N ALA A 63 15.37 -0.03 9.60
CA ALA A 63 15.21 -1.47 9.85
C ALA A 63 16.16 -2.26 8.95
N VAL A 64 16.55 -1.68 7.81
CA VAL A 64 17.47 -2.31 6.87
C VAL A 64 18.51 -1.31 6.40
N ALA A 65 19.23 -0.72 7.35
CA ALA A 65 20.26 0.29 7.11
C ALA A 65 21.37 -0.13 6.10
N ASN A 66 21.36 -1.39 5.66
CA ASN A 66 22.28 -1.94 4.68
C ASN A 66 21.60 -2.53 3.41
N SER A 67 20.27 -2.40 3.23
CA SER A 67 19.60 -2.85 2.01
C SER A 67 18.53 -1.88 1.52
N GLU A 68 18.60 -1.57 0.23
CA GLU A 68 17.72 -0.65 -0.44
C GLU A 68 16.29 -1.20 -0.60
N ARG A 69 15.30 -0.32 -0.44
CA ARG A 69 13.90 -0.57 -0.79
C ARG A 69 13.56 0.05 -2.13
N ILE A 70 12.72 -0.63 -2.90
CA ILE A 70 12.24 -0.15 -4.20
C ILE A 70 10.73 0.00 -4.14
N ILE A 71 10.21 1.22 -4.28
CA ILE A 71 8.78 1.47 -4.46
C ILE A 71 8.43 1.16 -5.91
N ARG A 72 7.67 0.07 -6.11
CA ARG A 72 7.18 -0.37 -7.41
C ARG A 72 5.97 0.46 -7.85
N LEU A 73 5.00 0.68 -6.97
CA LEU A 73 3.84 1.53 -7.25
C LEU A 73 3.59 2.48 -6.09
N ARG A 74 3.35 3.75 -6.41
CA ARG A 74 2.98 4.80 -5.44
C ARG A 74 1.49 5.07 -5.44
N GLY A 75 1.01 5.72 -4.38
CA GLY A 75 -0.33 6.27 -4.32
C GLY A 75 -0.69 7.17 -5.49
N ARG A 76 0.23 8.04 -5.96
CA ARG A 76 -0.05 8.89 -7.15
C ARG A 76 -0.28 8.10 -8.45
N GLN A 77 0.22 6.87 -8.52
CA GLN A 77 0.05 5.97 -9.68
C GLN A 77 -1.19 5.10 -9.55
N THR A 78 -1.64 4.85 -8.32
CA THR A 78 -2.76 3.97 -7.99
C THR A 78 -3.99 4.72 -7.51
N ASP A 79 -3.99 6.06 -7.60
CA ASP A 79 -5.04 6.94 -7.07
C ASP A 79 -5.30 6.73 -5.57
N GLY A 80 -4.22 6.63 -4.80
CA GLY A 80 -4.27 6.43 -3.36
C GLY A 80 -4.66 5.02 -2.91
N ARG A 81 -4.88 4.08 -3.85
CA ARG A 81 -5.43 2.75 -3.51
C ARG A 81 -4.42 1.85 -2.83
N VAL A 82 -3.25 1.69 -3.43
CA VAL A 82 -2.19 0.84 -2.89
C VAL A 82 -0.82 1.43 -3.14
N MET A 83 0.09 1.19 -2.21
CA MET A 83 1.52 1.38 -2.41
C MET A 83 2.16 -0.01 -2.42
N ILE A 84 3.03 -0.29 -3.39
CA ILE A 84 3.78 -1.55 -3.48
C ILE A 84 5.26 -1.25 -3.36
N MET A 85 5.91 -1.93 -2.42
CA MET A 85 7.35 -1.85 -2.17
C MET A 85 7.97 -3.24 -2.26
N GLU A 86 9.25 -3.30 -2.57
CA GLU A 86 10.05 -4.52 -2.51
C GLU A 86 11.38 -4.22 -1.80
N GLY A 87 11.95 -5.21 -1.12
CA GLY A 87 13.38 -5.15 -0.82
C GLY A 87 13.95 -6.40 -0.17
N GLU A 88 15.26 -6.37 0.01
CA GLU A 88 16.00 -7.41 0.71
C GLU A 88 15.82 -7.29 2.23
N ILE A 89 15.86 -8.41 2.92
CA ILE A 89 15.86 -8.51 4.38
C ILE A 89 17.14 -9.22 4.75
N LEU A 90 18.07 -8.49 5.35
CA LEU A 90 19.34 -9.07 5.80
C LEU A 90 19.11 -9.95 7.02
N VAL A 91 20.08 -10.82 7.28
CA VAL A 91 20.03 -11.78 8.39
C VAL A 91 19.79 -11.07 9.72
N ASN A 92 18.79 -11.52 10.47
CA ASN A 92 18.34 -10.96 11.75
C ASN A 92 17.83 -9.51 11.71
N GLU A 93 17.65 -8.92 10.52
CA GLU A 93 17.10 -7.57 10.37
C GLU A 93 15.58 -7.59 10.18
N GLY A 94 14.96 -6.49 10.55
CA GLY A 94 13.51 -6.31 10.56
C GLY A 94 13.09 -5.02 11.26
N PRO A 95 11.86 -4.54 11.06
CA PRO A 95 11.38 -3.35 11.73
C PRO A 95 11.17 -3.61 13.23
N PRO A 96 11.18 -2.54 14.06
CA PRO A 96 10.65 -2.65 15.42
C PRO A 96 9.21 -3.18 15.40
N LEU A 97 8.73 -3.66 16.54
CA LEU A 97 7.31 -3.96 16.70
C LEU A 97 6.51 -2.67 16.48
N HIS A 98 5.50 -2.70 15.62
CA HIS A 98 4.71 -1.50 15.29
C HIS A 98 3.29 -1.86 14.89
N LEU A 99 2.44 -0.85 14.73
CA LEU A 99 1.15 -1.00 14.07
C LEU A 99 0.85 0.19 13.17
N HIS A 100 -0.01 -0.05 12.18
CA HIS A 100 -0.55 0.98 11.29
C HIS A 100 -1.96 1.35 11.74
N HIS A 101 -2.23 2.65 11.86
CA HIS A 101 -3.57 3.20 12.13
C HIS A 101 -4.37 3.45 10.85
N ARG A 102 -3.72 3.37 9.68
CA ARG A 102 -4.29 3.77 8.39
C ARG A 102 -4.23 2.65 7.35
N GLU A 103 -3.13 1.91 7.30
CA GLU A 103 -2.90 0.90 6.28
C GLU A 103 -3.12 -0.51 6.84
N ASP A 104 -3.77 -1.38 6.08
CA ASP A 104 -3.47 -2.80 6.19
C ASP A 104 -2.18 -3.09 5.42
N GLU A 105 -1.37 -4.01 5.91
CA GLU A 105 -0.11 -4.42 5.28
C GLU A 105 -0.17 -5.88 4.84
N TYR A 106 0.34 -6.16 3.64
CA TYR A 106 0.46 -7.49 3.08
C TYR A 106 1.92 -7.76 2.75
N PHE A 107 2.38 -8.96 3.08
CA PHE A 107 3.73 -9.41 2.77
C PHE A 107 3.67 -10.58 1.80
N HIS A 108 4.51 -10.55 0.78
CA HIS A 108 4.75 -11.69 -0.10
C HIS A 108 6.23 -12.06 -0.04
N VAL A 109 6.50 -13.27 0.42
CA VAL A 109 7.87 -13.78 0.49
C VAL A 109 8.31 -14.16 -0.91
N LEU A 110 9.22 -13.38 -1.49
CA LEU A 110 9.76 -13.63 -2.83
C LEU A 110 10.90 -14.65 -2.80
N ALA A 111 11.71 -14.62 -1.74
CA ALA A 111 12.83 -15.53 -1.54
C ALA A 111 13.21 -15.63 -0.06
N GLY A 112 13.77 -16.78 0.34
CA GLY A 112 14.21 -17.03 1.71
C GLY A 112 13.07 -17.47 2.64
N GLU A 113 13.30 -17.27 3.94
CA GLU A 113 12.36 -17.57 5.02
C GLU A 113 12.30 -16.37 5.96
N ILE A 114 11.10 -15.95 6.31
CA ILE A 114 10.86 -14.81 7.20
C ILE A 114 9.96 -15.29 8.34
N GLU A 115 10.35 -14.97 9.56
CA GLU A 115 9.48 -15.13 10.73
C GLU A 115 8.71 -13.82 10.94
N PHE A 116 7.39 -13.91 11.01
CA PHE A 116 6.47 -12.82 11.26
C PHE A 116 5.89 -12.97 12.66
N GLN A 117 5.66 -11.85 13.33
CA GLN A 117 4.80 -11.77 14.49
C GLN A 117 3.60 -10.91 14.12
N ILE A 118 2.39 -11.46 14.15
CA ILE A 118 1.14 -10.72 13.89
C ILE A 118 0.23 -10.86 15.12
N GLY A 119 0.05 -9.78 15.87
CA GLY A 119 -0.56 -9.84 17.19
C GLY A 119 0.27 -10.73 18.12
N ASP A 120 -0.33 -11.82 18.57
CA ASP A 120 0.31 -12.81 19.43
C ASP A 120 0.72 -14.08 18.65
N GLU A 121 0.42 -14.15 17.36
CA GLU A 121 0.76 -15.28 16.49
C GLU A 121 2.15 -15.13 15.88
N LYS A 122 2.92 -16.22 15.84
CA LYS A 122 4.20 -16.31 15.13
C LYS A 122 4.04 -17.21 13.91
N ILE A 123 4.49 -16.73 12.76
CA ILE A 123 4.30 -17.41 11.47
C ILE A 123 5.64 -17.43 10.74
N VAL A 124 6.07 -18.60 10.26
CA VAL A 124 7.22 -18.71 9.37
C VAL A 124 6.73 -18.81 7.93
N GLY A 125 7.10 -17.84 7.10
CA GLY A 125 6.77 -17.79 5.67
C GLY A 125 7.99 -18.07 4.80
N THR A 126 7.84 -18.97 3.83
CA THR A 126 8.86 -19.25 2.80
C THR A 126 8.43 -18.70 1.45
N ALA A 127 9.30 -18.74 0.43
CA ALA A 127 9.01 -18.21 -0.90
C ALA A 127 7.63 -18.66 -1.46
N GLY A 128 6.83 -17.70 -1.92
CA GLY A 128 5.46 -17.88 -2.39
C GLY A 128 4.37 -17.68 -1.31
N THR A 129 4.76 -17.50 -0.05
CA THR A 129 3.82 -17.28 1.06
C THR A 129 3.32 -15.83 1.07
N TRP A 130 2.01 -15.66 1.27
CA TRP A 130 1.37 -14.37 1.53
C TRP A 130 0.91 -14.27 2.98
N ILE A 131 1.25 -13.16 3.63
CA ILE A 131 0.86 -12.83 5.00
C ILE A 131 0.05 -11.54 4.99
N PHE A 132 -0.97 -11.46 5.84
CA PHE A 132 -1.82 -10.28 6.01
C PHE A 132 -1.72 -9.78 7.45
N ALA A 133 -1.33 -8.53 7.62
CA ALA A 133 -1.29 -7.80 8.87
C ALA A 133 -2.39 -6.72 8.85
N PRO A 134 -3.51 -6.94 9.56
CA PRO A 134 -4.57 -5.93 9.64
C PRO A 134 -4.08 -4.67 10.34
N ARG A 135 -4.58 -3.51 9.92
CA ARG A 135 -4.42 -2.26 10.66
C ARG A 135 -4.86 -2.43 12.13
N TYR A 136 -4.25 -1.66 13.03
CA TYR A 136 -4.42 -1.72 14.49
C TYR A 136 -3.95 -3.02 15.17
N ILE A 137 -3.43 -3.99 14.43
CA ILE A 137 -2.79 -5.18 15.02
C ILE A 137 -1.28 -4.99 14.97
N LYS A 138 -0.62 -5.11 16.13
CA LYS A 138 0.85 -5.03 16.23
C LYS A 138 1.50 -6.11 15.36
N HIS A 139 2.56 -5.77 14.65
CA HIS A 139 3.33 -6.73 13.87
C HIS A 139 4.79 -6.33 13.69
N THR A 140 5.58 -7.34 13.33
CA THR A 140 6.96 -7.22 12.88
C THR A 140 7.33 -8.44 12.05
N TYR A 141 8.50 -8.43 11.45
CA TYR A 141 9.12 -9.58 10.81
C TYR A 141 10.62 -9.58 11.05
N ARG A 142 11.27 -10.73 10.90
CA ARG A 142 12.72 -10.85 10.82
C ARG A 142 13.13 -11.96 9.87
N ASN A 143 14.31 -11.82 9.26
CA ASN A 143 14.94 -12.93 8.55
C ASN A 143 15.70 -13.81 9.55
N VAL A 144 15.25 -15.06 9.72
CA VAL A 144 15.84 -16.03 10.67
C VAL A 144 16.94 -16.91 10.07
N ASN A 145 17.19 -16.79 8.77
CA ASN A 145 18.15 -17.63 8.04
C ASN A 145 19.54 -17.01 7.95
N SER A 146 20.52 -17.82 7.55
CA SER A 146 21.92 -17.38 7.34
C SER A 146 22.16 -16.68 5.99
N THR A 147 21.12 -16.47 5.19
CA THR A 147 21.18 -15.80 3.88
C THR A 147 20.13 -14.72 3.78
N GLY A 148 20.34 -13.70 2.95
CA GLY A 148 19.34 -12.66 2.68
C GLY A 148 18.01 -13.25 2.18
N ALA A 149 16.91 -12.58 2.51
CA ALA A 149 15.55 -12.88 2.06
C ALA A 149 14.98 -11.71 1.27
N ARG A 150 13.87 -11.88 0.54
CA ARG A 150 13.22 -10.81 -0.21
C ARG A 150 11.73 -10.78 0.07
N LEU A 151 11.22 -9.58 0.35
CA LEU A 151 9.80 -9.33 0.57
C LEU A 151 9.28 -8.31 -0.43
N GLU A 152 8.07 -8.56 -0.91
CA GLU A 152 7.18 -7.54 -1.46
C GLU A 152 6.17 -7.15 -0.37
N PHE A 153 5.91 -5.85 -0.27
CA PHE A 153 5.01 -5.21 0.68
C PHE A 153 3.91 -4.53 -0.11
N VAL A 154 2.67 -4.71 0.31
CA VAL A 154 1.53 -3.92 -0.17
C VAL A 154 0.91 -3.20 1.00
N PHE A 155 0.69 -1.90 0.85
CA PHE A 155 0.01 -1.09 1.84
C PHE A 155 -1.31 -0.57 1.25
N GLN A 156 -2.39 -0.72 2.00
CA GLN A 156 -3.73 -0.31 1.58
C GLN A 156 -4.44 0.50 2.68
N PRO A 157 -4.80 1.77 2.46
CA PRO A 157 -4.56 2.57 1.26
C PRO A 157 -3.06 2.92 1.08
N ALA A 158 -2.73 3.59 -0.02
CA ALA A 158 -1.42 4.22 -0.17
C ALA A 158 -1.29 5.46 0.73
N GLY A 159 -0.09 6.05 0.79
CA GLY A 159 0.22 7.26 1.54
C GLY A 159 1.41 7.08 2.48
N ILE A 160 1.68 5.83 2.89
CA ILE A 160 2.82 5.49 3.74
C ILE A 160 4.18 5.75 3.06
N GLU A 161 4.24 5.85 1.72
CA GLU A 161 5.48 6.21 1.02
C GLU A 161 6.08 7.54 1.52
N PHE A 162 5.25 8.49 1.98
CA PHE A 162 5.73 9.76 2.51
C PHE A 162 6.41 9.61 3.87
N TYR A 163 5.99 8.64 4.68
CA TYR A 163 6.72 8.26 5.89
C TYR A 163 8.11 7.77 5.54
N PHE A 164 8.21 6.82 4.61
CA PHE A 164 9.50 6.24 4.21
C PHE A 164 10.44 7.31 3.65
N GLU A 165 9.94 8.25 2.84
CA GLU A 165 10.73 9.37 2.31
C GLU A 165 11.25 10.32 3.39
N GLU A 166 10.42 10.66 4.38
CA GLU A 166 10.76 11.61 5.44
C GLU A 166 11.70 10.99 6.46
N VAL A 167 11.40 9.76 6.90
CA VAL A 167 12.26 9.03 7.85
C VAL A 167 13.62 8.72 7.23
N SER A 168 13.69 8.37 5.94
CA SER A 168 14.95 8.13 5.22
C SER A 168 15.94 9.29 5.34
N LYS A 169 15.45 10.53 5.20
CA LYS A 169 16.28 11.74 5.28
C LYS A 169 16.89 11.92 6.66
N ILE A 170 16.12 11.68 7.72
CA ILE A 170 16.56 11.79 9.12
C ILE A 170 17.70 10.79 9.40
N ILE A 171 17.53 9.56 8.91
CA ILE A 171 18.45 8.44 9.15
C ILE A 171 19.76 8.64 8.41
N VAL A 172 19.67 8.95 7.11
CA VAL A 172 20.84 9.13 6.25
C VAL A 172 21.67 10.31 6.72
N ALA A 173 21.03 11.37 7.21
CA ALA A 173 21.72 12.53 7.78
C ALA A 173 22.38 12.23 9.15
N GLN A 174 21.98 11.14 9.84
CA GLN A 174 22.39 10.82 11.21
C GLN A 174 22.26 12.01 12.17
N GLU A 175 21.12 12.70 12.09
CA GLU A 175 20.86 13.87 12.93
C GLU A 175 20.96 13.50 14.43
N PRO A 176 21.35 14.44 15.30
CA PRO A 176 21.22 14.24 16.75
C PRO A 176 19.78 13.87 17.11
N ASP A 177 19.59 12.89 18.01
CA ASP A 177 18.27 12.45 18.46
C ASP A 177 17.37 11.92 17.32
N TRP A 178 17.98 11.35 16.27
CA TRP A 178 17.26 10.82 15.10
C TRP A 178 16.18 9.79 15.48
N GLU A 179 16.34 9.04 16.57
CA GLU A 179 15.35 8.06 17.05
C GLU A 179 14.03 8.75 17.45
N THR A 180 14.11 9.82 18.24
CA THR A 180 12.94 10.62 18.65
C THR A 180 12.28 11.28 17.44
N GLN A 181 13.09 11.82 16.52
CA GLN A 181 12.57 12.41 15.28
C GLN A 181 11.89 11.36 14.39
N ALA A 182 12.49 10.18 14.24
CA ALA A 182 11.91 9.08 13.47
C ALA A 182 10.59 8.58 14.08
N ALA A 183 10.50 8.51 15.42
CA ALA A 183 9.26 8.18 16.12
C ALA A 183 8.18 9.27 15.92
N ALA A 184 8.54 10.55 15.94
CA ALA A 184 7.60 11.64 15.66
C ALA A 184 7.07 11.58 14.22
N VAL A 185 7.95 11.28 13.25
CA VAL A 185 7.57 11.08 11.84
C VAL A 185 6.68 9.84 11.68
N ALA A 186 6.99 8.72 12.36
CA ALA A 186 6.12 7.55 12.37
C ALA A 186 4.69 7.92 12.82
N ASN A 187 4.56 8.59 13.97
CA ASN A 187 3.26 9.02 14.50
C ASN A 187 2.49 9.95 13.55
N LYS A 188 3.17 10.92 12.91
CA LYS A 188 2.57 11.82 11.90
C LYS A 188 1.87 11.07 10.78
N TYR A 189 2.42 9.93 10.36
CA TYR A 189 1.87 9.09 9.30
C TYR A 189 1.00 7.94 9.80
N GLY A 190 0.69 7.88 11.11
CA GLY A 190 -0.18 6.85 11.68
C GLY A 190 0.53 5.52 11.92
N ILE A 191 1.84 5.54 12.14
CA ILE A 191 2.62 4.37 12.55
C ILE A 191 2.99 4.54 14.02
N GLU A 192 2.61 3.57 14.84
CA GLU A 192 2.94 3.55 16.26
C GLU A 192 4.06 2.53 16.49
N LEU A 193 5.22 3.00 16.93
CA LEU A 193 6.36 2.15 17.28
C LEU A 193 6.22 1.66 18.72
N LEU A 194 6.24 0.35 18.91
CA LEU A 194 6.04 -0.33 20.19
C LEU A 194 7.34 -0.88 20.78
N GLY A 195 8.47 -0.65 20.10
CA GLY A 195 9.81 -0.99 20.58
C GLY A 195 10.31 -2.34 20.06
N THR A 196 11.08 -3.04 20.90
CA THR A 196 11.74 -4.29 20.51
C THR A 196 10.73 -5.44 20.50
N PRO A 197 10.63 -6.22 19.41
CA PRO A 197 9.78 -7.40 19.38
C PRO A 197 10.28 -8.50 20.31
N ASP A 198 9.33 -9.21 20.91
CA ASP A 198 9.64 -10.39 21.72
C ASP A 198 9.60 -11.66 20.85
N TRP A 199 10.79 -12.05 20.41
CA TRP A 199 10.96 -13.28 19.65
C TRP A 199 11.06 -14.52 20.55
N THR A 200 11.13 -14.35 21.87
CA THR A 200 11.16 -15.49 22.80
C THR A 200 9.80 -16.16 22.87
N GLY A 201 9.81 -17.48 22.98
CA GLY A 201 8.67 -18.37 23.13
C GLY A 201 9.12 -19.55 23.99
#